data_AF-G9MXK3-F1
#
_entry.id   AF-G9MXK3-F1
#
_cell.length_a   1.000
_cell.length_b   1.000
_cell.length_c   1.000
_cell.angle_alpha   90.00
_cell.angle_beta   90.00
_cell.angle_gamma   90.00
#
_symmetry.space_group_name_H-M   'P 1'
#
loop_
_entity.id
_entity.type
_entity.pdbx_description
1 polymer ?
#
loop_
_entity_poly.entity_id
_entity_poly.type
_entity_poly.pdbx_seq_one_letter_code
_entity_poly.pdbx_strand_id
1 'polypeptide(L)'
;EAFDPDLDPVIKKAYEAGKIVIAAAGNEGNNKSRAYPARDPTVLCIHASNGKGKDGGISPNALPNEDNFMTLGIDIPLIWKRQKVVKSGTSFSAVIAAAIAANLLAIIPRCCSLDEAKLKYLRSSDGMRRIFRVLAELDNGYQYIAPWQLWNQENTDEYIKAVLEKCLSK
;
A
#
# COMPACT_ATOMS: atom_id res chain seq x y z
N GLU A 1 -16.82 -8.04 -13.87
CA GLU A 1 -18.02 -7.89 -13.01
C GLU A 1 -17.91 -6.62 -12.20
N ALA A 2 -18.97 -5.82 -12.03
CA ALA A 2 -18.89 -4.46 -11.51
C ALA A 2 -19.48 -4.27 -10.11
N PHE A 3 -20.08 -5.31 -9.53
CA PHE A 3 -20.69 -5.31 -8.19
C PHE A 3 -20.64 -6.73 -7.62
N ASP A 4 -20.20 -6.87 -6.38
CA ASP A 4 -20.23 -8.11 -5.60
C ASP A 4 -21.19 -7.89 -4.41
N PRO A 5 -22.36 -8.55 -4.39
CA PRO A 5 -23.41 -8.27 -3.41
C PRO A 5 -23.01 -8.61 -1.97
N ASP A 6 -22.01 -9.48 -1.79
CA ASP A 6 -21.57 -9.92 -0.48
C ASP A 6 -20.40 -9.07 0.03
N LEU A 7 -19.48 -8.68 -0.87
CA LEU A 7 -18.28 -7.94 -0.50
C LEU A 7 -18.46 -6.41 -0.52
N ASP A 8 -19.21 -5.85 -1.46
CA ASP A 8 -19.37 -4.38 -1.58
C ASP A 8 -19.94 -3.73 -0.29
N PRO A 9 -20.99 -4.29 0.35
CA PRO A 9 -21.51 -3.73 1.60
C PRO A 9 -20.48 -3.78 2.74
N VAL A 10 -19.65 -4.82 2.78
CA VAL A 10 -18.66 -5.02 3.85
C VAL A 10 -17.46 -4.09 3.66
N ILE A 11 -16.98 -3.91 2.43
CA ILE A 11 -15.92 -2.96 2.09
C ILE A 11 -16.37 -1.54 2.41
N LYS A 12 -17.57 -1.16 1.98
CA LYS A 12 -18.15 0.15 2.28
C LYS A 12 -18.23 0.40 3.79
N LYS A 13 -18.74 -0.57 4.55
CA LYS A 13 -18.83 -0.47 6.02
C LYS A 13 -17.44 -0.32 6.66
N ALA A 14 -16.44 -1.04 6.17
CA ALA A 14 -15.07 -0.92 6.66
C ALA A 14 -14.49 0.46 6.38
N TYR A 15 -14.69 0.99 5.17
CA TYR A 15 -14.26 2.33 4.77
C TYR A 15 -14.92 3.43 5.63
N GLU A 16 -16.24 3.38 5.79
CA GLU A 16 -17.01 4.33 6.63
C GLU A 16 -16.59 4.27 8.11
N ALA A 17 -16.19 3.10 8.60
CA ALA A 17 -15.64 2.91 9.94
C ALA A 17 -14.18 3.37 10.09
N GLY A 18 -13.59 3.97 9.05
CA GLY A 18 -12.20 4.43 9.05
C GLY A 18 -11.21 3.28 9.20
N LYS A 19 -11.46 2.15 8.53
CA LYS A 19 -10.51 1.04 8.43
C LYS A 19 -9.74 1.15 7.12
N ILE A 20 -8.46 0.82 7.18
CA ILE A 20 -7.60 0.71 6.01
C ILE A 20 -7.82 -0.69 5.42
N VAL A 21 -8.26 -0.74 4.17
CA VAL A 21 -8.41 -2.01 3.43
C VAL A 21 -7.33 -2.07 2.37
N ILE A 22 -6.56 -3.16 2.36
CA ILE A 22 -5.44 -3.40 1.45
C ILE A 22 -5.69 -4.73 0.75
N ALA A 23 -5.52 -4.77 -0.57
CA ALA A 23 -5.74 -5.98 -1.35
C ALA A 23 -4.71 -6.16 -2.46
N ALA A 24 -4.45 -7.42 -2.81
CA ALA A 24 -3.53 -7.81 -3.85
C ALA A 24 -4.10 -7.50 -5.24
N ALA A 25 -3.28 -6.96 -6.13
CA ALA A 25 -3.72 -6.56 -7.47
C ALA A 25 -4.12 -7.75 -8.37
N GLY A 26 -3.62 -8.96 -8.10
CA GLY A 26 -3.76 -10.12 -8.99
C GLY A 26 -2.42 -10.54 -9.60
N ASN A 27 -2.36 -11.76 -10.14
CA ASN A 27 -1.10 -12.38 -10.60
C ASN A 27 -1.13 -12.79 -12.08
N GLU A 28 -2.19 -12.44 -12.81
CA GLU A 28 -2.43 -12.88 -14.17
C GLU A 28 -1.80 -11.97 -15.24
N GLY A 29 -0.99 -10.99 -14.81
CA GLY A 29 -0.41 -9.99 -15.71
C GLY A 29 -1.48 -9.28 -16.53
N ASN A 30 -1.18 -9.04 -17.80
CA ASN A 30 -2.11 -8.37 -18.73
C ASN A 30 -3.29 -9.23 -19.18
N ASN A 31 -3.40 -10.48 -18.72
CA ASN A 31 -4.51 -11.35 -19.07
C ASN A 31 -5.77 -11.04 -18.26
N LYS A 32 -5.66 -10.34 -17.12
CA LYS A 32 -6.80 -9.86 -16.34
C LYS A 32 -6.54 -8.45 -15.80
N SER A 33 -7.62 -7.71 -15.57
CA SER A 33 -7.57 -6.46 -14.80
C SER A 33 -7.21 -6.73 -13.33
N ARG A 34 -7.04 -5.66 -12.55
CA ARG A 34 -6.99 -5.74 -11.09
C ARG A 34 -8.10 -6.64 -10.54
N ALA A 35 -7.71 -7.58 -9.68
CA ALA A 35 -8.64 -8.44 -8.97
C ALA A 35 -9.54 -7.62 -8.04
N TYR A 36 -10.74 -8.12 -7.78
CA TYR A 36 -11.58 -7.58 -6.72
C TYR A 36 -11.19 -8.25 -5.39
N PRO A 37 -11.11 -7.52 -4.26
CA PRO A 37 -11.56 -6.14 -4.04
C PRO A 37 -10.55 -5.03 -4.36
N ALA A 38 -9.36 -5.34 -4.88
CA ALA A 38 -8.31 -4.34 -5.13
C ALA A 38 -8.69 -3.26 -6.16
N ARG A 39 -9.67 -3.52 -7.03
CA ARG A 39 -10.22 -2.51 -7.95
C ARG A 39 -11.15 -1.48 -7.30
N ASP A 40 -11.60 -1.70 -6.07
CA ASP A 40 -12.49 -0.77 -5.39
C ASP A 40 -11.72 0.50 -4.97
N PRO A 41 -12.23 1.71 -5.25
CA PRO A 41 -11.51 2.96 -4.98
C PRO A 41 -11.31 3.26 -3.48
N THR A 42 -12.00 2.57 -2.58
CA THR A 42 -11.80 2.68 -1.12
C THR A 42 -10.74 1.72 -0.59
N VAL A 43 -10.24 0.82 -1.45
CA VAL A 43 -9.22 -0.19 -1.15
C VAL A 43 -7.88 0.26 -1.74
N LEU A 44 -6.79 0.02 -1.01
CA LEU A 44 -5.44 0.23 -1.53
C LEU A 44 -5.00 -1.02 -2.30
N CYS A 45 -4.95 -0.89 -3.63
CA CYS A 45 -4.47 -1.93 -4.55
C CYS A 45 -2.94 -2.04 -4.50
N ILE A 46 -2.41 -3.23 -4.24
CA ILE A 46 -0.97 -3.46 -4.15
C ILE A 46 -0.50 -4.44 -5.23
N HIS A 47 0.32 -3.93 -6.14
CA HIS A 47 1.07 -4.67 -7.15
C HIS A 47 2.37 -5.22 -6.55
N ALA A 48 3.06 -6.12 -7.26
CA ALA A 48 4.28 -6.78 -6.80
C ALA A 48 5.51 -6.22 -7.50
N SER A 49 6.46 -5.71 -6.71
CA SER A 49 7.80 -5.38 -7.18
C SER A 49 8.79 -6.51 -6.89
N ASN A 50 9.87 -6.55 -7.65
CA ASN A 50 11.06 -7.32 -7.32
C ASN A 50 11.94 -6.61 -6.28
N GLY A 51 13.05 -7.25 -5.88
CA GLY A 51 14.01 -6.73 -4.91
C GLY A 51 14.71 -5.43 -5.32
N LYS A 52 14.54 -4.97 -6.56
CA LYS A 52 15.07 -3.69 -7.07
C LYS A 52 13.99 -2.60 -7.14
N GLY A 53 12.80 -2.84 -6.59
CA GLY A 53 11.67 -1.90 -6.67
C GLY A 53 11.14 -1.71 -8.10
N LYS A 54 11.34 -2.69 -8.99
CA LYS A 54 10.83 -2.69 -10.37
C LYS A 54 9.67 -3.68 -10.50
N ASP A 55 8.84 -3.51 -11.52
CA ASP A 55 7.75 -4.44 -11.81
C ASP A 55 8.23 -5.91 -11.84
N GLY A 56 7.48 -6.76 -11.15
CA GLY A 56 7.71 -8.19 -11.06
C GLY A 56 7.17 -9.00 -12.23
N GLY A 57 6.39 -8.38 -13.13
CA GLY A 57 5.85 -9.00 -14.33
C GLY A 57 4.64 -9.90 -14.13
N ILE A 58 4.13 -10.02 -12.90
CA ILE A 58 2.92 -10.79 -12.57
C ILE A 58 1.69 -9.91 -12.37
N SER A 59 1.90 -8.62 -12.08
CA SER A 59 0.80 -7.72 -11.74
C SER A 59 0.06 -7.28 -13.01
N PRO A 60 -1.25 -6.98 -12.94
CA PRO A 60 -1.92 -6.26 -14.02
C PRO A 60 -1.22 -4.92 -14.28
N ASN A 61 -1.23 -4.47 -15.55
CA ASN A 61 -0.68 -3.18 -15.94
C ASN A 61 -1.15 -2.04 -15.04
N ALA A 62 -0.23 -1.08 -14.82
CA ALA A 62 -0.57 0.18 -14.19
C ALA A 62 -1.69 0.90 -14.95
N LEU A 63 -2.69 1.40 -14.22
CA LEU A 63 -3.79 2.18 -14.76
C LEU A 63 -3.45 3.68 -14.73
N PRO A 64 -3.69 4.43 -15.81
CA PRO A 64 -3.40 5.86 -15.83
C PRO A 64 -4.28 6.61 -14.82
N ASN A 65 -3.70 7.60 -14.14
CA ASN A 65 -4.37 8.45 -13.14
C ASN A 65 -4.95 7.71 -11.93
N GLU A 66 -4.55 6.46 -11.71
CA GLU A 66 -4.93 5.65 -10.55
C GLU A 66 -3.75 5.46 -9.61
N ASP A 67 -4.03 5.06 -8.36
CA ASP A 67 -2.97 4.57 -7.49
C ASP A 67 -2.50 3.19 -7.95
N ASN A 68 -1.22 3.05 -8.23
CA ASN A 68 -0.55 1.83 -8.69
C ASN A 68 0.52 1.41 -7.68
N PHE A 69 0.17 1.42 -6.39
CA PHE A 69 1.13 1.09 -5.33
C PHE A 69 1.71 -0.30 -5.54
N MET A 70 3.01 -0.43 -5.37
CA MET A 70 3.71 -1.71 -5.41
C MET A 70 4.75 -1.77 -4.31
N THR A 71 4.97 -2.98 -3.78
CA THR A 71 6.10 -3.25 -2.88
C THR A 71 6.55 -4.69 -3.09
N LEU A 72 7.57 -5.10 -2.36
CA LEU A 72 8.23 -6.39 -2.56
C LEU A 72 7.20 -7.54 -2.57
N GLY A 73 7.14 -8.27 -3.69
CA GLY A 73 6.23 -9.40 -3.88
C GLY A 73 6.79 -10.52 -4.73
N ILE A 74 8.03 -10.38 -5.22
CA ILE A 74 8.73 -11.37 -6.04
C ILE A 74 9.90 -11.95 -5.27
N ASP A 75 10.11 -13.25 -5.43
CA ASP A 75 11.22 -14.03 -4.86
C ASP A 75 11.32 -13.91 -3.34
N ILE A 76 10.18 -13.99 -2.66
CA ILE A 76 10.07 -13.92 -1.20
C ILE A 76 10.56 -15.25 -0.59
N PRO A 77 11.64 -15.25 0.20
CA PRO A 77 12.03 -16.42 0.95
C PRO A 77 11.11 -16.62 2.16
N LEU A 78 10.56 -17.82 2.34
CA LEU A 78 9.75 -18.16 3.51
C LEU A 78 9.96 -19.61 3.95
N ILE A 79 9.48 -19.91 5.15
CA ILE A 79 9.38 -21.28 5.66
C ILE A 79 7.94 -21.75 5.49
N TRP A 80 7.74 -22.75 4.65
CA TRP A 80 6.44 -23.38 4.43
C TRP A 80 6.52 -24.87 4.73
N LYS A 81 5.66 -25.37 5.63
CA LYS A 81 5.66 -26.78 6.07
C LYS A 81 7.07 -27.27 6.46
N ARG A 82 7.79 -26.45 7.25
CA ARG A 82 9.18 -26.68 7.71
C ARG A 82 10.25 -26.71 6.61
N GLN A 83 9.94 -26.28 5.39
CA GLN A 83 10.90 -26.20 4.29
C GLN A 83 11.14 -24.74 3.88
N LYS A 84 12.39 -24.41 3.54
CA LYS A 84 12.71 -23.13 2.91
C LYS A 84 12.20 -23.16 1.46
N VAL A 85 11.34 -22.22 1.12
CA VAL A 85 10.81 -22.06 -0.24
C VAL A 85 10.90 -20.60 -0.64
N VAL A 86 10.95 -20.36 -1.95
CA VAL A 86 10.85 -19.01 -2.53
C VAL A 86 9.52 -18.93 -3.27
N LYS A 87 8.74 -17.89 -3.03
CA LYS A 87 7.43 -17.67 -3.65
C LYS A 87 7.27 -16.22 -4.10
N SER A 88 6.44 -16.04 -5.11
CA SER A 88 6.09 -14.73 -5.68
C SER A 88 4.58 -14.60 -5.75
N GLY A 89 4.07 -13.38 -5.59
CA GLY A 89 2.65 -13.09 -5.63
C GLY A 89 2.32 -11.71 -5.07
N THR A 90 1.33 -11.04 -5.66
CA THR A 90 0.78 -9.79 -5.12
C THR A 90 0.15 -9.95 -3.74
N SER A 91 -0.18 -11.19 -3.33
CA SER A 91 -0.55 -11.49 -1.95
C SER A 91 0.56 -11.18 -0.94
N PHE A 92 1.82 -11.43 -1.30
CA PHE A 92 2.95 -11.10 -0.43
C PHE A 92 3.16 -9.59 -0.36
N SER A 93 3.08 -8.90 -1.49
CA SER A 93 3.20 -7.44 -1.51
C SER A 93 2.07 -6.77 -0.73
N ALA A 94 0.83 -7.26 -0.82
CA ALA A 94 -0.29 -6.75 -0.02
C ALA A 94 -0.05 -6.86 1.49
N VAL A 95 0.47 -8.00 1.96
CA VAL A 95 0.80 -8.20 3.38
C VAL A 95 1.98 -7.32 3.81
N ILE A 96 2.99 -7.16 2.96
CA ILE A 96 4.13 -6.27 3.23
C ILE A 96 3.67 -4.80 3.29
N ALA A 97 2.81 -4.37 2.38
CA ALA A 97 2.20 -3.04 2.43
C ALA A 97 1.36 -2.83 3.70
N ALA A 98 0.61 -3.84 4.13
CA ALA A 98 -0.11 -3.79 5.40
C ALA A 98 0.84 -3.65 6.61
N ALA A 99 1.98 -4.34 6.59
CA ALA A 99 3.02 -4.18 7.62
C ALA A 99 3.65 -2.78 7.60
N ILE A 100 3.89 -2.21 6.41
CA ILE A 100 4.35 -0.82 6.27
C ILE A 100 3.30 0.13 6.88
N ALA A 101 2.03 0.01 6.50
CA ALA A 101 0.93 0.80 7.05
C ALA A 101 0.84 0.69 8.58
N ALA A 102 0.94 -0.52 9.14
CA ALA A 102 0.90 -0.73 10.59
C ALA A 102 2.07 -0.02 11.31
N ASN A 103 3.28 -0.07 10.75
CA ASN A 103 4.43 0.65 11.31
C ASN A 103 4.22 2.17 11.25
N LEU A 104 3.68 2.70 10.15
CA LEU A 104 3.36 4.12 10.02
C LEU A 104 2.34 4.56 11.07
N LEU A 105 1.27 3.78 11.28
CA LEU A 105 0.27 4.03 12.32
C LEU A 105 0.87 4.05 13.74
N ALA A 106 1.95 3.29 13.98
CA ALA A 106 2.63 3.25 15.27
C ALA A 106 3.65 4.38 15.45
N ILE A 107 4.34 4.78 14.38
CA ILE A 107 5.44 5.75 14.42
C ILE A 107 4.93 7.19 14.31
N ILE A 108 4.05 7.48 13.36
CA ILE A 108 3.64 8.87 13.06
C ILE A 108 3.08 9.59 14.29
N PRO A 109 2.18 9.01 15.10
CA PRO A 109 1.67 9.68 16.30
C PRO A 109 2.72 9.97 17.38
N ARG A 110 3.90 9.33 17.32
CA ARG A 110 5.00 9.54 18.26
C ARG A 110 5.97 10.62 17.81
N CYS A 111 6.10 10.85 16.50
CA CYS A 111 7.00 11.88 15.96
C CYS A 111 6.27 13.17 15.54
N CYS A 112 4.97 13.11 15.26
CA CYS A 112 4.16 14.24 14.80
C CYS A 112 3.14 14.67 15.86
N SER A 113 2.89 15.97 15.97
CA SER A 113 1.85 16.50 16.86
C SER A 113 0.51 16.46 16.11
N LEU A 114 -0.22 15.36 16.25
CA LEU A 114 -1.50 15.15 15.56
C LEU A 114 -2.69 15.41 16.48
N ASP A 115 -3.61 16.25 16.02
CA ASP A 115 -4.95 16.34 16.62
C ASP A 115 -5.79 15.10 16.33
N GLU A 116 -6.95 14.98 16.98
CA GLU A 116 -7.84 13.82 16.84
C GLU A 116 -8.34 13.64 15.39
N ALA A 117 -8.58 14.73 14.67
CA ALA A 117 -9.04 14.69 13.28
C ALA A 117 -7.95 14.14 12.35
N LYS A 118 -6.70 14.56 12.52
CA LYS A 118 -5.54 14.04 11.79
C LYS A 118 -5.26 12.58 12.13
N LEU A 119 -5.39 12.20 13.40
CA LEU A 119 -5.26 10.79 13.82
C LEU A 119 -6.35 9.90 13.20
N LYS A 120 -7.60 10.38 13.16
CA LYS A 120 -8.69 9.66 12.50
C LYS A 120 -8.45 9.56 10.99
N TYR A 121 -7.98 10.63 10.36
CA TYR A 121 -7.67 10.64 8.94
C TYR A 121 -6.51 9.68 8.61
N LEU A 122 -5.42 9.71 9.38
CA LEU A 122 -4.29 8.78 9.24
C LEU A 122 -4.72 7.31 9.31
N ARG A 123 -5.74 7.00 10.12
CA ARG A 123 -6.29 5.64 10.27
C ARG A 123 -7.25 5.22 9.15
N SER A 124 -7.60 6.12 8.22
CA SER A 124 -8.49 5.82 7.08
C SER A 124 -7.71 5.39 5.84
N SER A 125 -8.37 4.70 4.90
CA SER A 125 -7.78 4.38 3.59
C SER A 125 -7.25 5.63 2.87
N ASP A 126 -7.95 6.77 2.93
CA ASP A 126 -7.56 7.99 2.23
C ASP A 126 -6.32 8.66 2.85
N GLY A 127 -6.24 8.69 4.18
CA GLY A 127 -5.04 9.16 4.86
C GLY A 127 -3.85 8.27 4.56
N MET A 128 -4.01 6.95 4.64
CA MET A 128 -2.93 6.01 4.33
C MET A 128 -2.50 6.09 2.86
N ARG A 129 -3.44 6.24 1.94
CA ARG A 129 -3.18 6.49 0.51
C ARG A 129 -2.30 7.73 0.31
N ARG A 130 -2.58 8.83 1.00
CA ARG A 130 -1.77 10.05 0.91
C ARG A 130 -0.36 9.84 1.47
N ILE A 131 -0.22 9.07 2.54
CA ILE A 131 1.10 8.68 3.09
C ILE A 131 1.86 7.75 2.14
N PHE A 132 1.20 6.77 1.53
CA PHE A 132 1.84 5.89 0.54
C PHE A 132 2.34 6.67 -0.68
N ARG A 133 1.62 7.69 -1.14
CA ARG A 133 2.10 8.59 -2.20
C ARG A 133 3.35 9.37 -1.80
N VAL A 134 3.53 9.70 -0.52
CA VAL A 134 4.77 10.32 -0.01
C VAL A 134 5.94 9.33 -0.01
N LEU A 135 5.68 8.06 0.28
CA LEU A 135 6.69 6.98 0.25
C LEU A 135 6.97 6.44 -1.15
N ALA A 136 6.23 6.90 -2.16
CA ALA A 136 6.25 6.30 -3.48
C ALA A 136 7.37 6.89 -4.35
N GLU A 137 8.14 6.00 -4.98
CA GLU A 137 8.98 6.31 -6.13
C GLU A 137 8.30 5.81 -7.40
N LEU A 138 8.26 6.62 -8.46
CA LEU A 138 7.58 6.26 -9.70
C LEU A 138 8.48 5.42 -10.61
N ASP A 139 7.94 4.30 -11.11
CA ASP A 139 8.58 3.45 -12.11
C ASP A 139 7.54 2.90 -13.09
N ASN A 140 7.62 3.30 -14.37
CA ASN A 140 6.75 2.79 -15.44
C ASN A 140 5.24 2.80 -15.11
N GLY A 141 4.77 3.86 -14.43
CA GLY A 141 3.37 4.01 -14.01
C GLY A 141 3.04 3.37 -12.65
N TYR A 142 3.93 2.57 -12.08
CA TYR A 142 3.81 2.05 -10.72
C TYR A 142 4.40 3.00 -9.69
N GLN A 143 3.88 2.90 -8.46
CA GLN A 143 4.29 3.67 -7.29
C GLN A 143 4.97 2.73 -6.29
N TYR A 144 6.29 2.59 -6.38
CA TYR A 144 7.06 1.74 -5.48
C TYR A 144 7.11 2.34 -4.08
N ILE A 145 6.49 1.67 -3.10
CA ILE A 145 6.51 2.09 -1.70
C ILE A 145 7.54 1.29 -0.90
N ALA A 146 8.40 2.01 -0.19
CA ALA A 146 9.26 1.45 0.83
C ALA A 146 9.55 2.48 1.94
N PRO A 147 9.69 2.06 3.22
CA PRO A 147 9.92 2.99 4.32
C PRO A 147 11.16 3.87 4.11
N TRP A 148 12.22 3.32 3.54
CA TRP A 148 13.48 4.04 3.31
C TRP A 148 13.40 5.13 2.25
N GLN A 149 12.29 5.27 1.52
CA GLN A 149 12.09 6.42 0.63
C GLN A 149 11.91 7.71 1.41
N LEU A 150 11.40 7.64 2.64
CA LEU A 150 11.29 8.78 3.55
C LEU A 150 12.29 8.71 4.71
N TRP A 151 12.47 7.54 5.32
CA TRP A 151 13.44 7.34 6.40
C TRP A 151 14.80 6.88 5.86
N ASN A 152 15.60 7.83 5.41
CA ASN A 152 16.96 7.61 4.91
C ASN A 152 17.97 8.56 5.57
N GLN A 153 19.25 8.47 5.19
CA GLN A 153 20.33 9.27 5.77
C GLN A 153 20.31 10.75 5.34
N GLU A 154 19.55 11.10 4.31
CA GLU A 154 19.48 12.45 3.75
C GLU A 154 18.37 13.29 4.42
N ASN A 155 17.30 12.63 4.88
CA ASN A 155 16.15 13.27 5.48
C ASN A 155 16.29 13.40 7.00
N THR A 156 16.24 14.64 7.51
CA THR A 156 16.22 14.88 8.97
C THR A 156 14.85 14.58 9.57
N ASP A 157 14.81 14.35 10.89
CA ASP A 157 13.56 14.12 11.62
C ASP A 157 12.58 15.30 11.46
N GLU A 158 13.08 16.54 11.45
CA GLU A 158 12.27 17.75 11.23
C GLU A 158 11.65 17.77 9.83
N TYR A 159 12.42 17.39 8.80
CA TYR A 159 11.92 17.29 7.43
C TYR A 159 10.84 16.23 7.32
N ILE A 160 11.10 15.02 7.85
CA ILE A 160 10.14 13.92 7.84
C ILE A 160 8.84 14.33 8.55
N LYS A 161 8.95 14.94 9.72
CA LYS A 161 7.79 15.47 10.47
C LYS A 161 7.02 16.50 9.64
N ALA A 162 7.70 17.47 9.04
CA ALA A 162 7.05 18.51 8.25
C ALA A 162 6.30 17.93 7.04
N VAL A 163 6.90 16.95 6.34
CA VAL A 163 6.26 16.24 5.22
C VAL A 163 5.00 15.50 5.69
N LEU A 164 5.08 14.77 6.81
CA LEU A 164 3.95 14.01 7.35
C LEU A 164 2.82 14.91 7.85
N GLU A 165 3.14 16.00 8.56
CA GLU A 165 2.15 16.96 9.06
C GLU A 165 1.46 17.71 7.91
N LYS A 166 2.20 18.07 6.86
CA LYS A 166 1.63 18.65 5.63
C LYS A 166 0.76 17.64 4.89
N CYS A 167 1.17 16.38 4.83
CA CYS A 167 0.41 15.31 4.19
C CYS A 167 -0.93 15.07 4.88
N LEU A 168 -0.96 15.15 6.22
CA LEU A 168 -2.16 14.92 7.02
C LEU A 168 -3.03 16.17 7.22
N SER A 169 -2.55 17.34 6.79
CA SER A 169 -3.34 18.58 6.77
C SER A 169 -4.12 18.63 5.45
N LYS A 170 -5.43 18.86 5.53
CA LYS A 170 -6.31 18.93 4.35
C LYS A 170 -5.80 19.95 3.35
#